data_AF-R5IX29-F1
#
_entry.id   AF-R5IX29-F1
#
_cell.length_a   1.000
_cell.length_b   1.000
_cell.length_c   1.000
_cell.angle_alpha   90.00
_cell.angle_beta   90.00
_cell.angle_gamma   90.00
#
_symmetry.space_group_name_H-M   'P 1'
#
loop_
_entity.id
_entity.type
_entity.pdbx_description
1 polymer ?
#
loop_
_entity_poly.entity_id
_entity_poly.type
_entity_poly.pdbx_seq_one_letter_code
_entity_poly.pdbx_strand_id
1 'polypeptide(L)'
;MAEELGMESVYVDRYEDGGIGATNSKLKKLKPTLEQFREALTQILAARKDCKKLNGKVGFGTAIPFCIDKRLLTDGISSTCGVGTSFCAINSDGDFRICNQSEIVFGNVLQEDIKDIWKKRDIRCFRDLEWVEEPCKSCKALRDCVAGCKVDVNYSNAFSIDYAVRNDIDKTMQENIEYINQKYPLIRLKESNKIISYDITLDTIIKKSPYLKINDTTKDLLCVTRYQTVLIDSKVKQILQYIMEKEKIKLCELTQFINDKEELLRVCNLLLNIDAITTEKVKVGVV
;
A
#
# COMPACT_ATOMS: atom_id res chain seq x y z
N MET A 1 6.96 23.06 -10.03
CA MET A 1 6.61 23.44 -8.64
C MET A 1 6.96 22.38 -7.60
N ALA A 2 6.28 21.24 -7.49
CA ALA A 2 6.57 20.25 -6.42
C ALA A 2 8.04 19.79 -6.37
N GLU A 3 8.61 19.49 -7.55
CA GLU A 3 10.02 19.13 -7.70
C GLU A 3 11.00 20.29 -7.36
N GLU A 4 10.61 21.53 -7.64
CA GLU A 4 11.42 22.73 -7.34
C GLU A 4 11.42 23.04 -5.84
N LEU A 5 10.30 22.74 -5.17
CA LEU A 5 10.14 22.85 -3.72
C LEU A 5 10.86 21.72 -2.95
N GLY A 6 11.47 20.75 -3.65
CA GLY A 6 12.18 19.64 -3.01
C GLY A 6 11.27 18.61 -2.36
N MET A 7 10.01 18.48 -2.82
CA MET A 7 9.11 17.41 -2.35
C MET A 7 9.69 16.03 -2.69
N GLU A 8 9.46 15.05 -1.81
CA GLU A 8 9.91 13.66 -2.05
C GLU A 8 8.89 12.82 -2.84
N SER A 9 7.62 13.23 -2.83
CA SER A 9 6.52 12.54 -3.48
C SER A 9 5.32 13.47 -3.66
N VAL A 10 4.47 13.16 -4.64
CA VAL A 10 3.22 13.87 -4.88
C VAL A 10 2.08 12.86 -4.99
N TYR A 11 1.05 13.03 -4.17
CA TYR A 11 -0.13 12.19 -4.22
C TYR A 11 -1.36 13.05 -4.51
N VAL A 12 -2.15 12.60 -5.47
CA VAL A 12 -3.42 13.23 -5.84
C VAL A 12 -4.53 12.44 -5.17
N ASP A 13 -5.30 13.12 -4.34
CA ASP A 13 -6.46 12.52 -3.68
C ASP A 13 -7.70 12.83 -4.49
N ARG A 14 -8.51 11.80 -4.73
CA ARG A 14 -9.85 12.02 -5.25
C ARG A 14 -10.74 12.53 -4.14
N TYR A 15 -11.77 13.28 -4.52
CA TYR A 15 -12.81 13.64 -3.58
C TYR A 15 -13.61 12.41 -3.12
N GLU A 16 -13.61 12.17 -1.82
CA GLU A 16 -14.43 11.16 -1.15
C GLU A 16 -15.40 11.89 -0.21
N ASP A 17 -16.68 11.54 -0.30
CA ASP A 17 -17.75 12.24 0.40
C ASP A 17 -17.88 11.79 1.84
N GLY A 18 -17.58 12.71 2.76
CA GLY A 18 -17.83 12.55 4.19
C GLY A 18 -18.20 13.87 4.86
N GLY A 19 -18.79 13.80 6.06
CA GLY A 19 -19.24 14.96 6.82
C GLY A 19 -20.14 15.90 6.01
N ILE A 20 -19.87 17.21 6.05
CA ILE A 20 -20.61 18.24 5.27
C ILE A 20 -20.54 17.98 3.76
N GLY A 21 -19.46 17.34 3.30
CA GLY A 21 -19.28 16.96 1.91
C GLY A 21 -20.31 15.94 1.42
N ALA A 22 -20.82 15.09 2.30
CA ALA A 22 -21.87 14.12 1.97
C ALA A 22 -23.13 14.82 1.46
N THR A 23 -23.63 15.80 2.21
CA THR A 23 -24.84 16.57 1.89
C THR A 23 -24.71 17.37 0.60
N ASN A 24 -23.51 17.89 0.31
CA ASN A 24 -23.29 18.81 -0.80
C ASN A 24 -22.78 18.14 -2.08
N SER A 25 -22.24 16.92 -1.99
CA SER A 25 -21.56 16.22 -3.09
C SER A 25 -22.43 16.13 -4.35
N LYS A 26 -23.69 15.70 -4.19
CA LYS A 26 -24.64 15.54 -5.31
C LYS A 26 -25.03 16.89 -5.92
N LEU A 27 -25.32 17.90 -5.09
CA LEU A 27 -25.74 19.23 -5.54
C LEU A 27 -24.62 19.96 -6.29
N LYS A 28 -23.38 19.83 -5.81
CA LYS A 28 -22.21 20.52 -6.38
C LYS A 28 -21.41 19.68 -7.38
N LYS A 29 -21.83 18.43 -7.63
CA LYS A 29 -21.15 17.48 -8.54
C LYS A 29 -19.64 17.35 -8.23
N LEU A 30 -19.32 17.14 -6.95
CA LEU A 30 -17.93 17.14 -6.47
C LEU A 30 -17.17 15.84 -6.79
N LYS A 31 -17.90 14.74 -6.99
CA LYS A 31 -17.29 13.47 -7.40
C LYS A 31 -16.78 13.59 -8.84
N PRO A 32 -15.49 13.29 -9.11
CA PRO A 32 -14.97 13.29 -10.47
C PRO A 32 -15.61 12.20 -11.33
N THR A 33 -15.74 12.48 -12.62
CA THR A 33 -16.19 11.51 -13.63
C THR A 33 -15.08 10.50 -13.95
N LEU A 34 -15.43 9.36 -14.56
CA LEU A 34 -14.45 8.38 -15.04
C LEU A 34 -13.46 8.97 -16.05
N GLU A 35 -13.91 9.90 -16.89
CA GLU A 35 -13.04 10.61 -17.84
C GLU A 35 -12.03 11.50 -17.09
N GLN A 36 -12.49 12.27 -16.10
CA GLN A 36 -11.60 13.09 -15.27
C GLN A 36 -10.56 12.24 -14.52
N PHE A 37 -10.93 11.05 -14.04
CA PHE A 37 -9.96 10.10 -13.46
C PHE A 37 -8.90 9.65 -14.47
N ARG A 38 -9.31 9.25 -15.68
CA ARG A 38 -8.40 8.76 -16.71
C ARG A 38 -7.46 9.86 -17.19
N GLU A 39 -7.96 11.09 -17.27
CA GLU A 39 -7.17 12.29 -17.57
C GLU A 39 -6.14 12.56 -16.45
N ALA A 40 -6.57 12.54 -15.18
CA ALA A 40 -5.67 12.69 -14.04
C ALA A 40 -4.59 11.60 -14.02
N LEU A 41 -4.92 10.35 -14.32
CA LEU A 41 -3.96 9.27 -14.42
C LEU A 41 -2.95 9.50 -15.57
N THR A 42 -3.41 9.99 -16.73
CA THR A 42 -2.51 10.36 -17.84
C THR A 42 -1.50 11.43 -17.39
N GLN A 43 -1.95 12.44 -16.66
CA GLN A 43 -1.08 13.50 -16.11
C GLN A 43 -0.11 12.97 -15.05
N ILE A 44 -0.57 12.07 -14.16
CA ILE A 44 0.28 11.40 -13.18
C ILE A 44 1.38 10.59 -13.87
N LEU A 45 1.05 9.81 -14.90
CA LEU A 45 2.02 9.01 -15.65
C LEU A 45 3.06 9.89 -16.34
N ALA A 46 2.64 11.01 -16.93
CA ALA A 46 3.55 12.00 -17.48
C ALA A 46 4.48 12.58 -16.39
N ALA A 47 3.93 12.99 -15.25
CA ALA A 47 4.70 13.53 -14.13
C ALA A 47 5.70 12.51 -13.55
N ARG A 48 5.35 11.23 -13.46
CA ARG A 48 6.28 10.16 -13.04
C ARG A 48 7.51 10.07 -13.96
N LYS A 49 7.34 10.35 -15.25
CA LYS A 49 8.41 10.32 -16.26
C LYS A 49 9.24 11.61 -16.24
N ASP A 50 8.56 12.75 -16.13
CA ASP A 50 9.18 14.06 -16.32
C ASP A 50 9.88 14.57 -15.05
N CYS A 51 9.30 14.31 -13.86
CA CYS A 51 9.84 14.75 -12.57
C CYS A 51 10.85 13.75 -12.00
N LYS A 52 12.07 13.77 -12.52
CA LYS A 52 13.13 12.81 -12.16
C LYS A 52 13.50 12.83 -10.67
N LYS A 53 13.46 13.97 -9.99
CA LYS A 53 13.79 14.03 -8.55
C LYS A 53 12.74 13.36 -7.66
N LEU A 54 11.51 13.21 -8.16
CA LEU A 54 10.46 12.47 -7.46
C LEU A 54 10.65 10.94 -7.61
N ASN A 55 11.55 10.48 -8.48
CA ASN A 55 11.88 9.06 -8.69
C ASN A 55 10.63 8.17 -8.87
N GLY A 56 9.67 8.64 -9.67
CA GLY A 56 8.41 7.94 -9.91
C GLY A 56 7.42 7.95 -8.73
N LYS A 57 7.69 8.65 -7.62
CA LYS A 57 6.79 8.76 -6.45
C LYS A 57 5.68 9.80 -6.69
N VAL A 58 4.96 9.62 -7.79
CA VAL A 58 3.75 10.38 -8.13
C VAL A 58 2.60 9.40 -8.35
N GLY A 59 1.47 9.60 -7.69
CA GLY A 59 0.36 8.65 -7.73
C GLY A 59 -0.91 9.17 -7.08
N PHE A 60 -1.83 8.25 -6.75
CA PHE A 60 -3.03 8.57 -5.99
C PHE A 60 -2.83 8.29 -4.49
N GLY A 61 -3.27 9.19 -3.61
CA GLY A 61 -3.21 8.94 -2.15
C GLY A 61 -4.50 8.31 -1.59
N THR A 62 -5.59 8.39 -2.35
CA THR A 62 -6.87 7.72 -2.07
C THR A 62 -7.04 6.45 -2.89
N ALA A 63 -7.79 5.49 -2.37
CA ALA A 63 -7.96 4.19 -3.02
C ALA A 63 -8.66 4.30 -4.39
N ILE A 64 -8.04 3.81 -5.46
CA ILE A 64 -8.60 3.83 -6.82
C ILE A 64 -8.75 2.40 -7.35
N PRO A 65 -9.98 1.95 -7.70
CA PRO A 65 -10.19 0.65 -8.33
C PRO A 65 -9.42 0.49 -9.66
N PHE A 66 -8.70 -0.63 -9.81
CA PHE A 66 -7.92 -0.92 -11.02
C PHE A 66 -8.75 -0.95 -12.31
N CYS A 67 -10.05 -1.24 -12.23
CA CYS A 67 -10.92 -1.30 -13.40
C CYS A 67 -11.23 0.07 -14.01
N ILE A 68 -11.06 1.18 -13.26
CA ILE A 68 -11.22 2.53 -13.81
C ILE A 68 -10.27 2.75 -15.00
N ASP A 69 -9.03 2.30 -14.84
CA ASP A 69 -8.03 2.27 -15.89
C ASP A 69 -6.98 1.20 -15.61
N LYS A 70 -6.83 0.22 -16.52
CA LYS A 70 -5.87 -0.88 -16.39
C LYS A 70 -4.42 -0.42 -16.24
N ARG A 71 -4.08 0.82 -16.65
CA ARG A 71 -2.76 1.42 -16.45
C ARG A 71 -2.36 1.51 -14.98
N LEU A 72 -3.33 1.64 -14.07
CA LEU A 72 -3.07 1.57 -12.62
C LEU A 72 -2.31 0.29 -12.26
N LEU A 73 -2.75 -0.84 -12.83
CA LEU A 73 -2.10 -2.13 -12.63
C LEU A 73 -0.81 -2.27 -13.45
N THR A 74 -0.82 -1.94 -14.74
CA THR A 74 0.34 -2.21 -15.62
C THR A 74 1.54 -1.31 -15.34
N ASP A 75 1.30 -0.08 -14.87
CA ASP A 75 2.34 0.92 -14.59
C ASP A 75 2.68 1.00 -13.10
N GLY A 76 2.17 0.07 -12.28
CA GLY A 76 2.50 -0.05 -10.86
C GLY A 76 2.03 1.15 -10.02
N ILE A 77 0.87 1.72 -10.35
CA ILE A 77 0.22 2.77 -9.55
C ILE A 77 -0.85 2.09 -8.69
N SER A 78 -0.40 1.55 -7.56
CA SER A 78 -1.27 0.98 -6.54
C SER A 78 -1.63 2.04 -5.51
N SER A 79 -2.93 2.26 -5.31
CA SER A 79 -3.47 3.01 -4.18
C SER A 79 -4.67 2.22 -3.67
N THR A 80 -4.44 1.38 -2.67
CA THR A 80 -5.43 0.44 -2.14
C THR A 80 -5.75 0.81 -0.70
N CYS A 81 -6.98 0.55 -0.27
CA CYS A 81 -7.42 0.97 1.05
C CYS A 81 -7.08 -0.08 2.11
N GLY A 82 -6.16 0.23 3.01
CA GLY A 82 -5.80 -0.58 4.19
C GLY A 82 -6.74 -0.42 5.40
N VAL A 83 -7.92 0.19 5.20
CA VAL A 83 -8.89 0.45 6.26
C VAL A 83 -9.22 -0.86 6.97
N GLY A 84 -9.28 -0.87 8.31
CA GLY A 84 -9.62 -2.06 9.09
C GLY A 84 -8.61 -3.24 9.03
N THR A 85 -7.54 -3.15 8.22
CA THR A 85 -6.49 -4.18 8.09
C THR A 85 -5.12 -3.69 8.53
N SER A 86 -4.70 -2.50 8.10
CA SER A 86 -3.41 -1.90 8.46
C SER A 86 -3.53 -0.62 9.27
N PHE A 87 -4.72 0.00 9.31
CA PHE A 87 -4.96 1.19 10.13
C PHE A 87 -6.41 1.28 10.66
N CYS A 88 -6.58 2.17 11.64
CA CYS A 88 -7.85 2.66 12.17
C CYS A 88 -7.81 4.18 12.34
N ALA A 89 -8.97 4.77 12.63
CA ALA A 89 -9.08 6.14 13.08
C ALA A 89 -9.64 6.19 14.51
N ILE A 90 -9.08 7.08 15.32
CA ILE A 90 -9.57 7.39 16.67
C ILE A 90 -9.82 8.90 16.71
N ASN A 91 -11.03 9.32 17.08
CA ASN A 91 -11.34 10.75 17.25
C ASN A 91 -10.91 11.25 18.64
N SER A 92 -11.12 12.55 18.91
CA SER A 92 -10.76 13.16 20.20
C SER A 92 -11.53 12.58 21.40
N ASP A 93 -12.71 12.00 21.15
CA ASP A 93 -13.57 11.42 22.18
C ASP A 93 -13.18 9.96 22.49
N GLY A 94 -12.20 9.41 21.77
CA GLY A 94 -11.71 8.05 21.92
C GLY A 94 -12.42 7.01 21.05
N ASP A 95 -13.36 7.41 20.19
CA ASP A 95 -14.13 6.48 19.36
C ASP A 95 -13.26 5.85 18.29
N PHE A 96 -13.22 4.53 18.34
CA PHE A 96 -12.53 3.69 17.38
C PHE A 96 -13.41 3.48 16.15
N ARG A 97 -12.89 3.84 14.98
CA ARG A 97 -13.52 3.68 13.67
C ARG A 97 -12.54 3.03 12.71
N ILE A 98 -13.03 2.32 11.69
CA ILE A 98 -12.12 1.65 10.75
C ILE A 98 -11.34 2.67 9.90
N CYS A 99 -11.95 3.78 9.49
CA CYS A 99 -11.29 4.94 8.89
C CYS A 99 -11.95 6.24 9.36
N ASN A 100 -11.33 7.36 9.03
CA ASN A 100 -11.82 8.71 9.34
C ASN A 100 -13.17 9.04 8.68
N GLN A 101 -13.48 8.42 7.54
CA GLN A 101 -14.75 8.62 6.82
C GLN A 101 -15.88 7.75 7.36
N SER A 102 -15.58 6.64 8.05
CA SER A 102 -16.61 5.75 8.60
C SER A 102 -17.38 6.44 9.72
N GLU A 103 -18.70 6.33 9.71
CA GLU A 103 -19.55 6.78 10.82
C GLU A 103 -19.79 5.69 11.86
N ILE A 104 -19.36 4.45 11.58
CA ILE A 104 -19.53 3.32 12.50
C ILE A 104 -18.43 3.35 13.56
N VAL A 105 -18.85 3.48 14.81
CA VAL A 105 -18.00 3.34 16.00
C VAL A 105 -18.02 1.88 16.46
N PHE A 106 -16.85 1.25 16.50
CA PHE A 106 -16.71 -0.16 16.93
C PHE A 106 -16.31 -0.29 18.40
N GLY A 107 -16.02 0.83 19.06
CA GLY A 107 -15.47 0.84 20.41
C GLY A 107 -14.98 2.21 20.84
N ASN A 108 -14.56 2.32 22.10
CA ASN A 108 -13.94 3.54 22.62
C ASN A 108 -12.67 3.20 23.40
N VAL A 109 -11.53 3.73 22.98
CA VAL A 109 -10.21 3.38 23.55
C VAL A 109 -9.97 3.91 24.96
N LEU A 110 -10.84 4.79 25.46
CA LEU A 110 -10.82 5.25 26.85
C LEU A 110 -11.57 4.27 27.78
N GLN A 111 -12.33 3.34 27.22
CA GLN A 111 -13.17 2.39 27.95
C GLN A 111 -12.72 0.93 27.79
N GLU A 112 -12.11 0.58 26.65
CA GLU A 112 -11.63 -0.78 26.34
C GLU A 112 -10.25 -0.75 25.66
N ASP A 113 -9.47 -1.83 25.81
CA ASP A 113 -8.16 -1.94 25.17
C ASP A 113 -8.32 -2.01 23.64
N ILE A 114 -7.56 -1.16 22.93
CA ILE A 114 -7.58 -1.05 21.47
C ILE A 114 -7.41 -2.41 20.75
N LYS A 115 -6.63 -3.33 21.32
CA LYS A 115 -6.39 -4.67 20.76
C LYS A 115 -7.66 -5.52 20.80
N ASP A 116 -8.50 -5.33 21.80
CA ASP A 116 -9.76 -6.05 21.93
C ASP A 116 -10.79 -5.50 20.96
N ILE A 117 -10.87 -4.17 20.82
CA ILE A 117 -11.68 -3.51 19.77
C ILE A 117 -11.30 -4.06 18.39
N TRP A 118 -10.00 -4.05 18.06
CA TRP A 118 -9.46 -4.48 16.77
C TRP A 118 -9.80 -5.94 16.41
N LYS A 119 -10.05 -6.79 17.41
CA LYS A 119 -10.34 -8.22 17.23
C LYS A 119 -11.83 -8.54 17.14
N LYS A 120 -12.72 -7.55 17.38
CA LYS A 120 -14.17 -7.71 17.31
C LYS A 120 -14.61 -8.29 15.98
N ARG A 121 -15.65 -9.15 16.03
CA ARG A 121 -16.17 -9.87 14.86
C ARG A 121 -16.69 -8.90 13.79
N ASP A 122 -17.27 -7.79 14.19
CA ASP A 122 -17.84 -6.79 13.28
C ASP A 122 -16.78 -6.07 12.45
N ILE A 123 -15.50 -6.11 12.87
CA ILE A 123 -14.37 -5.63 12.06
C ILE A 123 -13.85 -6.78 11.17
N ARG A 124 -14.05 -8.05 11.53
CA ARG A 124 -13.58 -9.19 10.72
C ARG A 124 -14.34 -9.33 9.41
N CYS A 125 -15.65 -9.10 9.42
CA CYS A 125 -16.47 -9.13 8.18
C CYS A 125 -15.99 -8.10 7.15
N PHE A 126 -15.32 -7.04 7.59
CA PHE A 126 -14.70 -6.11 6.69
C PHE A 126 -13.46 -6.71 5.99
N ARG A 127 -12.65 -7.50 6.73
CA ARG A 127 -11.34 -8.04 6.31
C ARG A 127 -11.44 -9.24 5.38
N ASP A 128 -12.47 -10.05 5.54
CA ASP A 128 -12.71 -11.24 4.71
C ASP A 128 -13.29 -10.91 3.34
N LEU A 129 -13.74 -9.66 3.13
CA LEU A 129 -14.34 -9.15 1.90
C LEU A 129 -15.64 -9.87 1.51
N GLU A 130 -16.33 -10.52 2.46
CA GLU A 130 -17.58 -11.25 2.19
C GLU A 130 -18.73 -10.34 1.73
N TRP A 131 -18.69 -9.07 2.13
CA TRP A 131 -19.65 -8.03 1.75
C TRP A 131 -19.53 -7.56 0.31
N VAL A 132 -18.43 -7.89 -0.39
CA VAL A 132 -18.16 -7.38 -1.74
C VAL A 132 -19.16 -7.96 -2.75
N GLU A 133 -19.72 -7.08 -3.58
CA GLU A 133 -20.69 -7.42 -4.63
C GLU A 133 -20.04 -7.46 -6.02
N GLU A 134 -20.78 -7.94 -7.03
CA GLU A 134 -20.33 -7.89 -8.42
C GLU A 134 -20.21 -6.44 -8.92
N PRO A 135 -19.26 -6.13 -9.82
CA PRO A 135 -18.35 -7.04 -10.50
C PRO A 135 -17.08 -7.39 -9.69
N CYS A 136 -16.90 -6.79 -8.51
CA CYS A 136 -15.68 -6.94 -7.72
C CYS A 136 -15.56 -8.34 -7.12
N LYS A 137 -16.68 -8.96 -6.73
CA LYS A 137 -16.74 -10.28 -6.08
C LYS A 137 -16.09 -11.38 -6.93
N SER A 138 -16.33 -11.38 -8.24
CA SER A 138 -15.72 -12.33 -9.17
C SER A 138 -14.36 -11.89 -9.74
N CYS A 139 -13.89 -10.68 -9.41
CA CYS A 139 -12.66 -10.13 -9.98
C CYS A 139 -11.41 -10.81 -9.39
N LYS A 140 -10.51 -11.30 -10.26
CA LYS A 140 -9.26 -11.95 -9.83
C LYS A 140 -8.30 -11.03 -9.09
N ALA A 141 -8.44 -9.71 -9.25
CA ALA A 141 -7.64 -8.71 -8.56
C ALA A 141 -8.22 -8.27 -7.21
N LEU A 142 -9.36 -8.83 -6.76
CA LEU A 142 -10.05 -8.37 -5.56
C LEU A 142 -9.16 -8.29 -4.32
N ARG A 143 -8.28 -9.27 -4.10
CA ARG A 143 -7.44 -9.30 -2.89
C ARG A 143 -6.44 -8.15 -2.80
N ASP A 144 -5.93 -7.67 -3.94
CA ASP A 144 -4.97 -6.56 -3.95
C ASP A 144 -5.72 -5.24 -4.16
N CYS A 145 -6.71 -5.17 -5.05
CA CYS A 145 -7.51 -3.98 -5.34
C CYS A 145 -8.45 -3.59 -4.19
N VAL A 146 -8.93 -4.58 -3.42
CA VAL A 146 -9.85 -4.47 -2.29
C VAL A 146 -11.13 -3.66 -2.58
N ALA A 147 -11.57 -3.63 -3.84
CA ALA A 147 -12.77 -2.93 -4.30
C ALA A 147 -12.82 -1.41 -4.01
N GLY A 148 -11.65 -0.75 -3.93
CA GLY A 148 -11.56 0.71 -3.78
C GLY A 148 -11.88 1.23 -2.36
N CYS A 149 -12.45 2.44 -2.28
CA CYS A 149 -12.94 3.00 -1.02
C CYS A 149 -14.26 2.34 -0.62
N LYS A 150 -14.36 2.03 0.66
CA LYS A 150 -15.41 1.15 1.21
C LYS A 150 -16.48 1.88 1.97
N VAL A 151 -16.31 3.18 2.14
CA VAL A 151 -17.21 4.03 2.91
C VAL A 151 -17.77 5.07 1.96
N ASP A 152 -19.09 5.08 1.87
CA ASP A 152 -19.85 6.09 1.16
C ASP A 152 -21.16 6.33 1.90
N VAL A 153 -21.15 7.36 2.74
CA VAL A 153 -22.28 7.73 3.61
C VAL A 153 -23.53 8.14 2.83
N ASN A 154 -23.40 8.47 1.54
CA ASN A 154 -24.54 8.77 0.67
C ASN A 154 -25.22 7.52 0.10
N TYR A 155 -24.70 6.33 0.39
CA TYR A 155 -25.20 5.07 -0.15
C TYR A 155 -25.52 4.04 0.94
N SER A 156 -24.62 3.83 1.89
CA SER A 156 -24.78 2.84 2.94
C SER A 156 -24.23 3.35 4.26
N ASN A 157 -24.93 3.04 5.35
CA ASN A 157 -24.42 3.26 6.70
C ASN A 157 -23.38 2.20 7.11
N ALA A 158 -23.14 1.21 6.24
CA ALA A 158 -22.15 0.15 6.40
C ALA A 158 -21.03 0.28 5.35
N PHE A 159 -20.64 -0.82 4.72
CA PHE A 159 -19.62 -0.83 3.67
C PHE A 159 -20.25 -0.99 2.30
N SER A 160 -19.59 -0.49 1.27
CA SER A 160 -19.96 -0.70 -0.13
C SER A 160 -18.74 -0.79 -1.01
N ILE A 161 -18.89 -1.31 -2.23
CA ILE A 161 -17.83 -1.17 -3.22
C ILE A 161 -17.74 0.30 -3.64
N ASP A 162 -16.62 0.66 -4.26
CA ASP A 162 -16.36 2.01 -4.71
C ASP A 162 -17.50 2.63 -5.53
N TYR A 163 -17.81 3.91 -5.27
CA TYR A 163 -18.89 4.60 -5.99
C TYR A 163 -18.64 4.65 -7.51
N ALA A 164 -17.37 4.69 -7.94
CA ALA A 164 -17.01 4.75 -9.35
C ALA A 164 -17.25 3.42 -10.07
N VAL A 165 -17.37 2.31 -9.32
CA VAL A 165 -17.63 0.99 -9.87
C VAL A 165 -19.11 0.63 -9.80
N ARG A 166 -19.81 1.02 -8.73
CA ARG A 166 -21.21 0.59 -8.52
C ARG A 166 -22.23 1.30 -9.41
N ASN A 167 -21.99 2.57 -9.75
CA ASN A 167 -23.01 3.41 -10.40
C ASN A 167 -22.88 3.47 -11.93
N ASP A 168 -21.66 3.40 -12.47
CA ASP A 168 -21.38 3.86 -13.84
C ASP A 168 -20.31 3.00 -14.54
N ILE A 169 -20.51 1.68 -14.66
CA ILE A 169 -19.58 0.82 -15.41
C ILE A 169 -19.74 1.12 -16.91
N ASP A 170 -18.86 1.97 -17.44
CA ASP A 170 -18.77 2.23 -18.88
C ASP A 170 -18.08 1.10 -19.65
N LYS A 171 -18.16 1.16 -20.97
CA LYS A 171 -17.56 0.17 -21.87
C LYS A 171 -16.07 -0.04 -21.61
N THR A 172 -15.32 1.05 -21.39
CA THR A 172 -13.89 0.99 -21.10
C THR A 172 -13.61 0.25 -19.79
N MET A 173 -14.43 0.47 -18.76
CA MET A 173 -14.32 -0.25 -17.49
C MET A 173 -14.63 -1.75 -17.66
N GLN A 174 -15.63 -2.11 -18.47
CA GLN A 174 -15.91 -3.52 -18.80
C GLN A 174 -14.70 -4.19 -19.47
N GLU A 175 -14.13 -3.55 -20.49
CA GLU A 175 -12.92 -4.02 -21.18
C GLU A 175 -11.72 -4.14 -20.21
N ASN A 176 -11.59 -3.21 -19.26
CA ASN A 176 -10.55 -3.27 -18.23
C ASN A 176 -10.77 -4.44 -17.26
N ILE A 177 -12.01 -4.71 -16.83
CA ILE A 177 -12.33 -5.84 -15.95
C ILE A 177 -11.95 -7.15 -16.65
N GLU A 178 -12.31 -7.31 -17.92
CA GLU A 178 -11.94 -8.48 -18.72
C GLU A 178 -10.41 -8.62 -18.84
N TYR A 179 -9.71 -7.52 -19.17
CA TYR A 179 -8.26 -7.50 -19.25
C TYR A 179 -7.61 -7.92 -17.92
N ILE A 180 -8.06 -7.36 -16.80
CA ILE A 180 -7.56 -7.68 -15.47
C ILE A 180 -7.79 -9.16 -15.17
N ASN A 181 -9.00 -9.68 -15.39
CA ASN A 181 -9.30 -11.08 -15.15
C ASN A 181 -8.48 -12.05 -16.01
N GLN A 182 -8.02 -11.61 -17.19
CA GLN A 182 -7.14 -12.41 -18.04
C GLN A 182 -5.66 -12.28 -17.66
N LYS A 183 -5.17 -11.07 -17.34
CA LYS A 183 -3.75 -10.77 -17.23
C LYS A 183 -3.22 -10.68 -15.81
N TYR A 184 -4.07 -10.37 -14.84
CA TYR A 184 -3.66 -10.16 -13.45
C TYR A 184 -2.88 -11.33 -12.83
N PRO A 185 -3.24 -12.62 -13.05
CA PRO A 185 -2.41 -13.73 -12.56
C PRO A 185 -0.96 -13.68 -13.06
N LEU A 186 -0.74 -13.29 -14.31
CA LEU A 186 0.58 -13.15 -14.90
C LEU A 186 1.32 -11.93 -14.37
N ILE A 187 0.61 -10.81 -14.18
CA ILE A 187 1.18 -9.58 -13.61
C ILE A 187 1.65 -9.86 -12.18
N ARG A 188 0.81 -10.49 -11.36
CA ARG A 188 1.14 -10.86 -9.98
C ARG A 188 2.32 -11.82 -9.89
N LEU A 189 2.41 -12.81 -10.79
CA LEU A 189 3.57 -13.70 -10.89
C LEU A 189 4.86 -12.94 -11.27
N LYS A 190 4.77 -11.96 -12.17
CA LYS A 190 5.92 -11.10 -12.50
C LYS A 190 6.31 -10.21 -11.33
N GLU A 191 5.35 -9.63 -10.61
CA GLU A 191 5.60 -8.78 -9.44
C GLU A 191 6.19 -9.55 -8.26
N SER A 192 5.74 -10.78 -7.99
CA SER A 192 6.40 -11.65 -7.01
C SER A 192 7.85 -11.97 -7.37
N ASN A 193 8.22 -11.80 -8.65
CA ASN A 193 9.58 -11.97 -9.15
C ASN A 193 10.34 -10.63 -9.32
N LYS A 194 9.68 -9.45 -9.18
CA LYS A 194 10.28 -8.10 -9.22
C LYS A 194 10.95 -7.72 -7.89
N ILE A 195 11.64 -8.65 -7.24
CA ILE A 195 12.64 -8.25 -6.24
C ILE A 195 13.70 -7.51 -7.04
N ILE A 196 13.90 -6.20 -6.81
CA ILE A 196 14.99 -5.48 -7.45
C ILE A 196 16.26 -6.20 -7.02
N SER A 197 16.95 -6.82 -7.99
CA SER A 197 18.23 -7.47 -7.75
C SER A 197 19.30 -6.40 -7.73
N TYR A 198 19.65 -5.94 -6.55
CA TYR A 198 20.85 -5.14 -6.33
C TYR A 198 22.06 -6.02 -6.68
N ASP A 199 23.00 -5.46 -7.46
CA ASP A 199 24.28 -6.10 -7.75
C ASP A 199 25.17 -6.04 -6.49
N ILE A 200 24.93 -6.98 -5.58
CA ILE A 200 25.62 -7.09 -4.30
C ILE A 200 26.44 -8.38 -4.25
N THR A 201 27.63 -8.27 -3.65
CA THR A 201 28.52 -9.40 -3.40
C THR A 201 28.78 -9.53 -1.90
N LEU A 202 29.48 -10.59 -1.50
CA LEU A 202 29.90 -10.77 -0.11
C LEU A 202 30.81 -9.62 0.38
N ASP A 203 31.49 -8.90 -0.52
CA ASP A 203 32.31 -7.74 -0.19
C ASP A 203 31.52 -6.42 -0.15
N THR A 204 30.25 -6.43 -0.52
CA THR A 204 29.40 -5.23 -0.47
C THR A 204 29.28 -4.74 0.96
N ILE A 205 29.52 -3.44 1.15
CA ILE A 205 29.31 -2.76 2.40
C ILE A 205 27.85 -2.32 2.50
N ILE A 206 27.21 -2.74 3.59
CA ILE A 206 25.83 -2.38 3.93
C ILE A 206 25.79 -1.54 5.21
N LYS A 207 24.77 -0.68 5.31
CA LYS A 207 24.51 0.19 6.46
C LYS A 207 23.06 0.09 6.89
N LYS A 208 22.80 0.30 8.19
CA LYS A 208 21.43 0.45 8.68
C LYS A 208 20.75 1.66 8.04
N SER A 209 19.48 1.52 7.68
CA SER A 209 18.66 2.67 7.32
C SER A 209 18.39 3.53 8.58
N PRO A 210 18.38 4.88 8.48
CA PRO A 210 18.00 5.75 9.60
C PRO A 210 16.59 5.50 10.14
N TYR A 211 15.72 4.89 9.34
CA TYR A 211 14.31 4.62 9.66
C TYR A 211 14.07 3.21 10.19
N LEU A 212 15.09 2.34 10.18
CA LEU A 212 14.94 0.95 10.61
C LEU A 212 14.63 0.87 12.11
N LYS A 213 13.53 0.20 12.46
CA LYS A 213 13.19 -0.24 13.82
C LYS A 213 12.70 -1.67 13.81
N ILE A 214 12.93 -2.39 14.90
CA ILE A 214 12.34 -3.71 15.14
C ILE A 214 11.25 -3.53 16.20
N ASN A 215 10.06 -4.03 15.93
CA ASN A 215 8.97 -4.10 16.89
C ASN A 215 8.70 -5.57 17.22
N ASP A 216 9.01 -5.95 18.45
CA ASP A 216 8.79 -7.28 19.02
C ASP A 216 7.86 -7.24 20.26
N THR A 217 7.15 -6.13 20.43
CA THR A 217 6.16 -5.96 21.51
C THR A 217 4.87 -6.74 21.25
N THR A 218 4.74 -7.32 20.05
CA THR A 218 3.59 -8.12 19.63
C THR A 218 3.99 -9.59 19.47
N LYS A 219 3.01 -10.48 19.35
CA LYS A 219 3.27 -11.90 19.01
C LYS A 219 4.08 -12.03 17.71
N ASP A 220 3.85 -11.11 16.78
CA ASP A 220 4.54 -11.04 15.50
C ASP A 220 5.80 -10.20 15.60
N LEU A 221 6.86 -10.61 14.89
CA LEU A 221 8.11 -9.84 14.78
C LEU A 221 8.02 -8.94 13.55
N LEU A 222 8.15 -7.63 13.76
CA LEU A 222 7.95 -6.64 12.70
C LEU A 222 9.23 -5.83 12.45
N CYS A 223 9.59 -5.66 11.19
CA CYS A 223 10.58 -4.70 10.72
C CYS A 223 9.85 -3.46 10.22
N VAL A 224 10.08 -2.32 10.88
CA VAL A 224 9.53 -1.02 10.50
C VAL A 224 10.60 -0.26 9.72
N THR A 225 10.26 0.21 8.54
CA THR A 225 11.13 1.04 7.69
C THR A 225 10.44 2.36 7.36
N ARG A 226 11.02 3.15 6.45
CA ARG A 226 10.53 4.50 6.16
C ARG A 226 9.08 4.54 5.69
N TYR A 227 8.68 3.57 4.87
CA TYR A 227 7.39 3.60 4.16
C TYR A 227 6.51 2.38 4.44
N GLN A 228 7.01 1.37 5.16
CA GLN A 228 6.27 0.13 5.39
C GLN A 228 6.69 -0.56 6.67
N THR A 229 5.84 -1.50 7.11
CA THR A 229 6.15 -2.45 8.17
C THR A 229 5.95 -3.85 7.62
N VAL A 230 6.95 -4.71 7.76
CA VAL A 230 6.93 -6.07 7.23
C VAL A 230 7.09 -7.09 8.36
N LEU A 231 6.40 -8.21 8.23
CA LEU A 231 6.60 -9.37 9.09
C LEU A 231 7.98 -9.98 8.79
N ILE A 232 8.73 -10.27 9.85
CA ILE A 232 10.04 -10.93 9.77
C ILE A 232 10.06 -12.17 10.66
N ASP A 233 11.00 -13.08 10.42
CA ASP A 233 11.26 -14.20 11.31
C ASP A 233 12.37 -13.88 12.32
N SER A 234 12.63 -14.83 13.23
CA SER A 234 13.67 -14.70 14.24
C SER A 234 15.09 -14.60 13.66
N LYS A 235 15.34 -15.22 12.50
CA LYS A 235 16.65 -15.20 11.84
C LYS A 235 16.92 -13.80 11.27
N VAL A 236 15.95 -13.24 10.54
CA VAL A 236 16.02 -11.86 10.01
C VAL A 236 16.12 -10.85 11.14
N LYS A 237 15.42 -11.06 12.27
CA LYS A 237 15.57 -10.22 13.48
C LYS A 237 17.02 -10.18 13.95
N GLN A 238 17.68 -11.32 14.11
CA GLN A 238 19.08 -11.38 14.56
C GLN A 238 20.03 -10.64 13.60
N ILE A 239 19.84 -10.82 12.30
CA ILE A 239 20.61 -10.12 11.26
C ILE A 239 20.43 -8.60 11.40
N LEU A 240 19.19 -8.12 11.52
CA LEU A 240 18.91 -6.69 11.66
C LEU A 240 19.48 -6.12 12.96
N GLN A 241 19.39 -6.85 14.08
CA GLN A 241 20.01 -6.45 15.35
C GLN A 241 21.52 -6.29 15.22
N TYR A 242 22.20 -7.26 14.59
CA TYR A 242 23.64 -7.19 14.33
C TYR A 242 24.01 -5.96 13.50
N ILE A 243 23.26 -5.66 12.43
CA ILE A 243 23.47 -4.48 11.58
C ILE A 243 23.20 -3.18 12.36
N MET A 244 22.17 -3.16 13.21
CA MET A 244 21.84 -2.00 14.04
C MET A 244 22.94 -1.69 15.06
N GLU A 245 23.53 -2.71 15.68
CA GLU A 245 24.63 -2.56 16.64
C GLU A 245 25.93 -2.07 15.99
N LYS A 246 26.25 -2.56 14.80
CA LYS A 246 27.51 -2.24 14.09
C LYS A 246 27.43 -0.99 13.23
N GLU A 247 26.23 -0.52 12.92
CA GLU A 247 25.88 0.57 11.99
C GLU A 247 26.27 0.36 10.52
N LYS A 248 27.44 -0.25 10.27
CA LYS A 248 28.06 -0.49 8.97
C LYS A 248 28.85 -1.79 9.01
N ILE A 249 28.58 -2.71 8.09
CA ILE A 249 29.26 -4.01 8.00
C ILE A 249 29.52 -4.43 6.55
N LYS A 250 30.40 -5.39 6.34
CA LYS A 250 30.46 -6.15 5.08
C LYS A 250 29.43 -7.26 5.09
N LEU A 251 28.83 -7.54 3.93
CA LEU A 251 27.80 -8.55 3.78
C LEU A 251 28.31 -9.97 4.15
N CYS A 252 29.60 -10.27 3.90
CA CYS A 252 30.22 -11.53 4.30
C CYS A 252 30.17 -11.80 5.82
N GLU A 253 30.07 -10.77 6.66
CA GLU A 253 29.95 -10.94 8.10
C GLU A 253 28.63 -11.63 8.49
N LEU A 254 27.60 -11.51 7.64
CA LEU A 254 26.30 -12.13 7.88
C LEU A 254 26.28 -13.64 7.59
N THR A 255 27.37 -14.19 7.05
CA THR A 255 27.50 -15.64 6.84
C THR A 255 27.38 -16.43 8.14
N GLN A 256 27.68 -15.81 9.29
CA GLN A 256 27.46 -16.40 10.62
C GLN A 256 25.98 -16.71 10.92
N PHE A 257 25.03 -16.05 10.24
CA PHE A 257 23.59 -16.28 10.38
C PHE A 257 23.01 -17.10 9.22
N ILE A 258 23.57 -16.94 8.01
CA ILE A 258 23.15 -17.64 6.80
C ILE A 258 24.40 -18.15 6.07
N ASN A 259 24.70 -19.44 6.20
CA ASN A 259 25.85 -20.07 5.55
C ASN A 259 25.69 -20.19 4.03
N ASP A 260 24.44 -20.28 3.55
CA ASP A 260 24.16 -20.37 2.11
C ASP A 260 24.29 -18.99 1.46
N LYS A 261 25.23 -18.88 0.51
CA LYS A 261 25.53 -17.62 -0.17
C LYS A 261 24.34 -17.09 -0.95
N GLU A 262 23.58 -17.93 -1.64
CA GLU A 262 22.45 -17.49 -2.46
C GLU A 262 21.30 -17.01 -1.58
N GLU A 263 21.00 -17.73 -0.50
CA GLU A 263 20.01 -17.32 0.51
C GLU A 263 20.40 -15.98 1.15
N LEU A 264 21.68 -15.80 1.51
CA LEU A 264 22.16 -14.57 2.12
C LEU A 264 22.00 -13.36 1.19
N LEU A 265 22.41 -13.51 -0.08
CA LEU A 265 22.26 -12.45 -1.08
C LEU A 265 20.78 -12.16 -1.34
N ARG A 266 19.92 -13.19 -1.37
CA ARG A 266 18.47 -13.01 -1.51
C ARG A 266 17.86 -12.24 -0.34
N VAL A 267 18.20 -12.59 0.90
CA VAL A 267 17.72 -11.88 2.09
C VAL A 267 18.20 -10.43 2.10
N CYS A 268 19.47 -10.17 1.78
CA CYS A 268 19.99 -8.81 1.72
C CYS A 268 19.30 -7.98 0.62
N ASN A 269 19.01 -8.57 -0.54
CA ASN A 269 18.22 -7.93 -1.59
C ASN A 269 16.82 -7.56 -1.09
N LEU A 270 16.13 -8.45 -0.37
CA LEU A 270 14.83 -8.14 0.21
C LEU A 270 14.92 -6.98 1.21
N LEU A 271 15.95 -6.97 2.09
CA LEU A 271 16.16 -5.89 3.05
C LEU A 271 16.46 -4.54 2.39
N LEU A 272 17.15 -4.53 1.24
CA LEU A 272 17.37 -3.34 0.42
C LEU A 272 16.07 -2.85 -0.23
N ASN A 273 15.26 -3.76 -0.79
CA ASN A 273 13.98 -3.43 -1.43
C ASN A 273 12.98 -2.79 -0.44
N ILE A 274 13.12 -3.08 0.85
CA ILE A 274 12.24 -2.51 1.88
C ILE A 274 12.83 -1.29 2.61
N ASP A 275 13.99 -0.78 2.18
CA ASP A 275 14.74 0.31 2.84
C ASP A 275 15.09 0.02 4.31
N ALA A 276 15.28 -1.26 4.68
CA ALA A 276 15.80 -1.62 6.01
C ALA A 276 17.32 -1.38 6.10
N ILE A 277 18.02 -1.60 4.98
CA ILE A 277 19.47 -1.38 4.84
C ILE A 277 19.76 -0.59 3.56
N THR A 278 20.98 -0.06 3.43
CA THR A 278 21.47 0.67 2.25
C THR A 278 22.87 0.20 1.88
N THR A 279 23.29 0.37 0.61
CA THR A 279 24.67 0.07 0.16
C THR A 279 25.46 1.34 -0.12
N GLU A 280 26.80 1.29 -0.01
CA GLU A 280 27.67 2.44 -0.36
C GLU A 280 27.99 2.55 -1.87
N LYS A 281 27.77 1.49 -2.66
CA LYS A 281 28.01 1.47 -4.10
C LYS A 281 26.75 1.04 -4.84
N VAL A 282 26.19 1.96 -5.63
CA VAL A 282 24.99 1.73 -6.43
C VAL A 282 25.42 1.39 -7.86
N LYS A 283 25.26 0.12 -8.27
CA LYS A 283 24.92 -0.21 -9.66
C LYS A 283 23.58 -0.93 -9.61
N VAL A 284 22.53 -0.25 -10.03
CA VAL A 284 21.21 -0.86 -10.23
C VAL A 284 21.26 -1.57 -11.58
N GLY A 285 21.41 -2.89 -11.57
CA GLY A 285 21.15 -3.71 -12.74
C GLY A 285 19.68 -4.12 -12.72
N VAL A 286 18.91 -3.69 -13.71
CA VAL A 286 17.57 -4.23 -13.94
C VAL A 286 17.76 -5.58 -14.64
N VAL A 287 17.34 -6.68 -13.99
CA VAL A 287 17.14 -7.98 -14.64
C VAL A 287 15.69 -8.10 -15.05
#